data_AF-A0A3S3NES1-F1
#
_entry.id   AF-A0A3S3NES1-F1
#
_cell.length_a   1.000
_cell.length_b   1.000
_cell.length_c   1.000
_cell.angle_alpha   90.00
_cell.angle_beta   90.00
_cell.angle_gamma   90.00
#
_symmetry.space_group_name_H-M   'P 1'
#
loop_
_entity.id
_entity.type
_entity.pdbx_description
1 polymer ?
#
loop_
_entity_poly.entity_id
_entity_poly.type
_entity_poly.pdbx_seq_one_letter_code
_entity_poly.pdbx_strand_id
1 'polypeptide(L)'
;MYSNGVLAAETLTMMASSDAGYVKLPNITFGCSNHFDNNRTGVVSLGGGALSLVSQLGPSVGKKFSYCFVPYNQNASSSRIHFGDSAVVSGPRSLYTPLVLKPVSNSIIYVTLEYISVGDQSVFLPSIEKGNTIMDSGTTLTYLPTQAYILLLSVLKGAIDLAPVQDPSNNFDLCYEYGKDFNVPDLKFGFDGGDELLLGPLNTFVPVDENVTCAAFFGSDSINSVMGSIAQQNIKIGYDFDDMVVAFQPTDCAHDQ
;
A
#
# COMPACT_ATOMS: atom_id res chain seq x y z
N MET A 1 -7.40 -10.82 -10.15
CA MET A 1 -8.09 -10.60 -11.45
C MET A 1 -7.13 -10.97 -12.56
N TYR A 2 -7.50 -11.85 -13.49
CA TYR A 2 -6.70 -12.12 -14.69
C TYR A 2 -7.60 -12.03 -15.92
N SER A 3 -7.05 -11.48 -17.01
CA SER A 3 -7.68 -11.41 -18.31
C SER A 3 -6.76 -12.06 -19.33
N ASN A 4 -7.32 -12.79 -20.30
CA ASN A 4 -6.55 -13.23 -21.46
C ASN A 4 -6.45 -12.08 -22.46
N GLY A 5 -5.28 -11.89 -23.04
CA GLY A 5 -5.01 -10.78 -23.94
C GLY A 5 -3.89 -11.08 -24.93
N VAL A 6 -3.71 -10.18 -25.89
CA VAL A 6 -2.61 -10.23 -26.86
C VAL A 6 -1.52 -9.27 -26.41
N LEU A 7 -0.25 -9.68 -26.49
CA LEU A 7 0.87 -8.78 -26.22
C LEU A 7 1.00 -7.77 -27.36
N ALA A 8 1.22 -6.51 -26.99
CA ALA A 8 1.55 -5.41 -27.89
C ALA A 8 2.72 -4.62 -27.31
N ALA A 9 3.34 -3.77 -28.13
CA ALA A 9 4.37 -2.85 -27.68
C ALA A 9 4.14 -1.46 -28.27
N GLU A 10 4.36 -0.42 -27.48
CA GLU A 10 4.19 0.98 -27.89
C GLU A 10 5.16 1.90 -27.12
N THR A 11 5.19 3.17 -27.47
CA THR A 11 5.93 4.22 -26.79
C THR A 11 5.16 4.78 -25.60
N LEU A 12 5.72 4.62 -24.40
CA LEU A 12 5.25 5.31 -23.20
C LEU A 12 5.86 6.72 -23.15
N THR A 13 5.04 7.74 -22.91
CA THR A 13 5.51 9.12 -22.72
C THR A 13 5.27 9.53 -21.28
N MET A 14 6.31 10.04 -20.61
CA MET A 14 6.26 10.45 -19.20
C MET A 14 6.84 11.85 -19.03
N MET A 15 6.43 12.56 -18.00
CA MET A 15 7.06 13.83 -17.62
C MET A 15 8.47 13.55 -17.07
N ALA A 16 9.46 14.30 -17.55
CA ALA A 16 10.79 14.27 -16.97
C ALA A 16 10.77 14.95 -15.59
N SER A 17 11.54 14.45 -14.62
CA SER A 17 11.71 15.14 -13.33
C SER A 17 12.53 16.42 -13.46
N SER A 18 13.31 16.56 -14.53
CA SER A 18 13.96 17.82 -14.90
C SER A 18 12.99 18.69 -15.73
N ASP A 19 13.24 20.00 -15.80
CA ASP A 19 12.50 20.94 -16.67
C ASP A 19 12.62 20.64 -18.18
N ALA A 20 13.12 19.46 -18.56
CA ALA A 20 13.31 18.99 -19.93
C ALA A 20 12.00 18.54 -20.63
N GLY A 21 10.85 18.65 -19.96
CA GLY A 21 9.54 18.35 -20.54
C GLY A 21 9.16 16.86 -20.46
N TYR A 22 9.15 16.14 -21.59
CA TYR A 22 8.68 14.76 -21.66
C TYR A 22 9.77 13.80 -22.14
N VAL A 23 9.82 12.61 -21.56
CA VAL A 23 10.64 11.47 -21.99
C VAL A 23 9.77 10.48 -22.77
N LYS A 24 10.28 9.99 -23.90
CA LYS A 24 9.66 8.92 -24.69
C LYS A 24 10.43 7.63 -24.48
N LEU A 25 9.73 6.58 -24.10
CA LEU A 25 10.25 5.26 -23.77
C LEU A 25 9.65 4.27 -24.78
N PRO A 26 10.35 3.96 -25.88
CA PRO A 26 9.83 3.09 -26.92
C PRO A 26 9.80 1.63 -26.47
N ASN A 27 9.05 0.80 -27.19
CA ASN A 27 9.02 -0.66 -27.04
C ASN A 27 8.56 -1.15 -25.65
N ILE A 28 7.70 -0.40 -24.96
CA ILE A 28 7.06 -0.87 -23.74
C ILE A 28 6.00 -1.89 -24.12
N THR A 29 6.23 -3.13 -23.70
CA THR A 29 5.36 -4.28 -23.92
C THR A 29 4.25 -4.32 -22.86
N PHE A 30 3.01 -4.52 -23.27
CA PHE A 30 1.85 -4.65 -22.40
C PHE A 30 0.82 -5.62 -22.98
N GLY A 31 -0.12 -6.07 -22.15
CA GLY A 31 -1.21 -6.95 -22.57
C GLY A 31 -2.46 -6.14 -22.94
N CYS A 32 -3.02 -6.40 -24.13
CA CYS A 32 -4.30 -5.86 -24.56
C CYS A 32 -5.45 -6.77 -24.10
N SER A 33 -6.30 -6.25 -23.21
CA SER A 33 -7.56 -6.90 -22.79
C SER A 33 -8.73 -6.33 -23.59
N ASN A 34 -9.74 -7.15 -23.87
CA ASN A 34 -11.03 -6.69 -24.41
C ASN A 34 -12.09 -6.49 -23.31
N HIS A 35 -11.69 -6.64 -22.05
CA HIS A 35 -12.54 -6.44 -20.88
C HIS A 35 -12.16 -5.13 -20.20
N PHE A 36 -13.07 -4.17 -20.24
CA PHE A 36 -12.92 -2.86 -19.63
C PHE A 36 -14.08 -2.60 -18.68
N ASP A 37 -13.78 -1.99 -17.55
CA ASP A 37 -14.77 -1.37 -16.69
C ASP A 37 -14.93 0.09 -17.12
N ASN A 38 -16.13 0.67 -16.95
CA ASN A 38 -16.47 2.01 -17.41
C ASN A 38 -15.57 3.11 -16.82
N ASN A 39 -14.87 2.83 -15.72
CA ASN A 39 -13.99 3.78 -15.03
C ASN A 39 -12.49 3.47 -15.18
N ARG A 40 -12.09 2.31 -15.72
CA ARG A 40 -10.68 1.89 -15.80
C ARG A 40 -10.41 1.15 -17.11
N THR A 41 -9.49 1.70 -17.91
CA THR A 41 -9.08 1.13 -19.21
C THR A 41 -7.92 0.13 -19.10
N GLY A 42 -7.29 0.01 -17.93
CA GLY A 42 -6.17 -0.91 -17.75
C GLY A 42 -5.55 -0.88 -16.36
N VAL A 43 -4.44 -1.63 -16.22
CA VAL A 43 -3.64 -1.73 -14.99
C VAL A 43 -2.17 -1.63 -15.39
N VAL A 44 -1.41 -0.81 -14.66
CA VAL A 44 0.05 -0.74 -14.77
C VAL A 44 0.65 -1.65 -13.71
N SER A 45 1.37 -2.69 -14.11
CA SER A 45 2.06 -3.57 -13.17
C SER A 45 3.41 -2.98 -12.76
N LEU A 46 3.62 -2.82 -11.46
CA LEU A 46 4.87 -2.32 -10.85
C LEU A 46 5.66 -3.43 -10.12
N GLY A 47 5.27 -4.69 -10.31
CA GLY A 47 5.88 -5.84 -9.67
C GLY A 47 7.28 -6.19 -10.17
N GLY A 48 7.88 -7.28 -9.65
CA GLY A 48 9.21 -7.73 -10.06
C GLY A 48 9.27 -8.56 -11.36
N GLY A 49 8.12 -8.77 -12.03
CA GLY A 49 8.04 -9.59 -13.24
C GLY A 49 8.74 -8.93 -14.42
N ALA A 50 9.24 -9.73 -15.38
CA ALA A 50 10.03 -9.22 -16.52
C ALA A 50 9.27 -8.23 -17.42
N LEU A 51 7.93 -8.34 -17.50
CA LEU A 51 7.06 -7.44 -18.25
C LEU A 51 6.44 -6.33 -17.38
N SER A 52 6.80 -6.20 -16.11
CA SER A 52 6.36 -5.04 -15.32
C SER A 52 6.96 -3.76 -15.91
N LEU A 53 6.29 -2.63 -15.67
CA LEU A 53 6.81 -1.35 -16.14
C LEU A 53 8.19 -1.08 -15.54
N VAL A 54 8.37 -1.35 -14.24
CA VAL A 54 9.65 -1.14 -13.53
C VAL A 54 10.79 -1.94 -14.17
N SER A 55 10.55 -3.22 -14.50
CA SER A 55 11.56 -4.05 -15.18
C SER A 55 11.91 -3.54 -16.57
N GLN A 56 10.92 -3.09 -17.34
CA GLN A 56 11.12 -2.57 -18.69
C GLN A 56 11.81 -1.20 -18.72
N LEU A 57 11.60 -0.37 -17.70
CA LEU A 57 12.29 0.90 -17.52
C LEU A 57 13.71 0.75 -16.96
N GLY A 58 14.01 -0.39 -16.33
CA GLY A 58 15.28 -0.70 -15.69
C GLY A 58 16.53 -0.28 -16.46
N PRO A 59 16.67 -0.60 -17.77
CA PRO A 59 17.84 -0.21 -18.56
C PRO A 59 18.02 1.31 -18.74
N SER A 60 16.96 2.10 -18.58
CA SER A 60 16.99 3.56 -18.82
C SER A 60 17.10 4.37 -17.53
N VAL A 61 16.43 3.93 -16.46
CA VAL A 61 16.31 4.70 -15.22
C VAL A 61 16.56 3.87 -13.95
N GLY A 62 17.00 2.62 -14.07
CA GLY A 62 17.12 1.70 -12.93
C GLY A 62 15.77 1.08 -12.53
N LYS A 63 15.81 0.05 -11.68
CA LYS A 63 14.61 -0.69 -11.27
C LYS A 63 14.05 -0.13 -9.96
N LYS A 64 13.74 1.17 -9.98
CA LYS A 64 13.30 1.91 -8.79
C LYS A 64 12.04 2.70 -9.10
N PHE A 65 11.10 2.67 -8.17
CA PHE A 65 9.91 3.52 -8.25
C PHE A 65 9.43 3.91 -6.86
N SER A 66 8.73 5.03 -6.76
CA SER A 66 8.09 5.46 -5.53
C SER A 66 6.77 6.13 -5.81
N TYR A 67 5.84 6.05 -4.87
CA TYR A 67 4.59 6.81 -4.93
C TYR A 67 4.23 7.40 -3.57
N CYS A 68 3.34 8.39 -3.60
CA CYS A 68 2.78 9.00 -2.40
C CYS A 68 1.27 9.16 -2.61
N PHE A 69 0.45 8.39 -1.90
CA PHE A 69 -1.01 8.48 -2.02
C PHE A 69 -1.56 9.65 -1.21
N VAL A 70 -2.15 10.60 -1.93
CA VAL A 70 -2.99 11.65 -1.36
C VAL A 70 -4.18 11.00 -0.64
N PRO A 71 -4.56 11.49 0.54
CA PRO A 71 -5.71 10.97 1.27
C PRO A 71 -6.99 10.97 0.42
N TYR A 72 -7.80 9.91 0.49
CA TYR A 72 -9.03 9.80 -0.32
C TYR A 72 -10.05 10.91 -0.05
N ASN A 73 -9.95 11.60 1.09
CA ASN A 73 -10.80 12.73 1.46
C ASN A 73 -10.27 14.08 0.92
N GLN A 74 -9.12 14.11 0.24
CA GLN A 74 -8.48 15.30 -0.30
C GLN A 74 -8.47 15.29 -1.84
N ASN A 75 -9.64 15.56 -2.43
CA ASN A 75 -9.85 15.47 -3.88
C ASN A 75 -9.24 16.62 -4.70
N ALA A 76 -8.61 17.60 -4.06
CA ALA A 76 -8.04 18.77 -4.74
C ALA A 76 -6.61 18.56 -5.25
N SER A 77 -5.94 17.48 -4.81
CA SER A 77 -4.55 17.18 -5.15
C SER A 77 -4.43 15.84 -5.87
N SER A 78 -3.43 15.70 -6.74
CA SER A 78 -3.12 14.44 -7.43
C SER A 78 -1.95 13.73 -6.76
N SER A 79 -2.07 12.41 -6.59
CA SER A 79 -0.95 11.56 -6.18
C SER A 79 0.12 11.50 -7.28
N ARG A 80 1.38 11.30 -6.89
CA ARG A 80 2.52 11.20 -7.82
C ARG A 80 3.18 9.84 -7.74
N ILE A 81 3.75 9.43 -8.87
CA ILE A 81 4.66 8.28 -8.98
C ILE A 81 5.93 8.75 -9.68
N HIS A 82 7.08 8.33 -9.15
CA HIS A 82 8.41 8.65 -9.65
C HIS A 82 9.14 7.37 -10.01
N PHE A 83 10.05 7.45 -10.97
CA PHE A 83 10.89 6.34 -11.42
C PHE A 83 12.35 6.77 -11.43
N GLY A 84 13.25 5.79 -11.21
CA GLY A 84 14.69 6.00 -11.18
C GLY A 84 15.18 6.84 -10.02
N ASP A 85 16.16 7.72 -10.25
CA ASP A 85 16.82 8.48 -9.17
C ASP A 85 15.84 9.36 -8.37
N SER A 86 14.81 9.90 -9.02
CA SER A 86 13.75 10.68 -8.37
C SER A 86 12.84 9.83 -7.46
N ALA A 87 12.94 8.50 -7.54
CA ALA A 87 12.17 7.58 -6.72
C ALA A 87 12.86 7.20 -5.41
N VAL A 88 14.11 7.64 -5.20
CA VAL A 88 14.86 7.28 -4.00
C VAL A 88 14.25 7.96 -2.77
N VAL A 89 13.70 7.15 -1.86
CA VAL A 89 13.16 7.63 -0.59
C VAL A 89 14.26 7.56 0.47
N SER A 90 14.65 8.73 0.96
CA SER A 90 15.69 8.86 1.99
C SER A 90 15.48 10.10 2.83
N GLY A 91 16.20 10.17 3.95
CA GLY A 91 16.20 11.31 4.86
C GLY A 91 15.68 10.99 6.26
N PRO A 92 15.45 12.02 7.08
CA PRO A 92 14.99 11.83 8.45
C PRO A 92 13.63 11.12 8.49
N ARG A 93 13.48 10.14 9.39
CA ARG A 93 12.27 9.31 9.58
C ARG A 93 11.97 8.35 8.42
N SER A 94 12.90 8.17 7.47
CA SER A 94 12.80 7.08 6.52
C SER A 94 13.05 5.75 7.23
N LEU A 95 12.16 4.80 7.01
CA LEU A 95 12.19 3.45 7.54
C LEU A 95 12.45 2.49 6.39
N TYR A 96 13.12 1.38 6.65
CA TYR A 96 13.54 0.43 5.64
C TYR A 96 13.21 -0.99 6.05
N THR A 97 12.70 -1.77 5.11
CA THR A 97 12.50 -3.21 5.29
C THR A 97 12.92 -3.97 4.02
N PRO A 98 13.38 -5.22 4.14
CA PRO A 98 13.71 -6.02 2.96
C PRO A 98 12.51 -6.20 2.02
N LEU A 99 12.73 -5.91 0.74
CA LEU A 99 11.83 -6.32 -0.33
C LEU A 99 12.04 -7.82 -0.58
N VAL A 100 10.95 -8.58 -0.60
CA VAL A 100 10.99 -10.03 -0.84
C VAL A 100 10.22 -10.35 -2.12
N LEU A 101 10.89 -11.06 -3.04
CA LEU A 101 10.28 -11.68 -4.22
C LEU A 101 10.32 -13.20 -4.04
N LYS A 102 9.17 -13.87 -4.18
CA LYS A 102 9.10 -15.33 -4.01
C LYS A 102 9.49 -16.05 -5.31
N PRO A 103 10.22 -17.18 -5.25
CA PRO A 103 10.66 -17.91 -6.45
C PRO A 103 9.53 -18.36 -7.38
N VAL A 104 8.36 -18.71 -6.80
CA VAL A 104 7.20 -19.21 -7.55
C VAL A 104 6.52 -18.10 -8.36
N SER A 105 6.56 -16.86 -7.87
CA SER A 105 6.03 -15.68 -8.55
C SER A 105 6.89 -14.49 -8.16
N ASN A 106 7.89 -14.19 -8.99
CA ASN A 106 8.76 -13.03 -8.82
C ASN A 106 8.06 -11.70 -9.17
N SER A 107 6.76 -11.74 -9.47
CA SER A 107 5.97 -10.57 -9.82
C SER A 107 5.36 -9.86 -8.62
N ILE A 108 5.16 -10.54 -7.50
CA ILE A 108 4.48 -9.96 -6.33
C ILE A 108 5.53 -9.43 -5.36
N ILE A 109 5.33 -8.20 -4.90
CA ILE A 109 6.19 -7.54 -3.93
C ILE A 109 5.71 -7.89 -2.53
N TYR A 110 6.60 -8.46 -1.73
CA TYR A 110 6.34 -8.75 -0.33
C TYR A 110 7.28 -7.96 0.58
N VAL A 111 6.80 -7.69 1.78
CA VAL A 111 7.60 -7.31 2.95
C VAL A 111 7.31 -8.31 4.08
N THR A 112 8.08 -8.25 5.15
CA THR A 112 7.85 -9.11 6.32
C THR A 112 7.30 -8.25 7.45
N LEU A 113 6.01 -8.37 7.73
CA LEU A 113 5.36 -7.75 8.88
C LEU A 113 5.39 -8.73 10.06
N GLU A 114 6.03 -8.35 11.17
CA GLU A 114 6.19 -9.24 12.32
C GLU A 114 5.03 -9.07 13.31
N TYR A 115 4.64 -7.83 13.58
CA TYR A 115 3.58 -7.51 14.51
C TYR A 115 2.89 -6.18 14.20
N ILE A 116 1.70 -6.02 14.76
CA ILE A 116 0.97 -4.74 14.83
C ILE A 116 0.76 -4.41 16.30
N SER A 117 1.19 -3.23 16.74
CA SER A 117 1.01 -2.78 18.12
C SER A 117 -0.02 -1.66 18.23
N VAL A 118 -0.80 -1.70 19.31
CA VAL A 118 -1.73 -0.66 19.75
C VAL A 118 -1.33 -0.28 21.18
N GLY A 119 -0.72 0.89 21.35
CA GLY A 119 -0.04 1.21 22.61
C GLY A 119 1.02 0.15 22.96
N ASP A 120 0.92 -0.42 24.16
CA ASP A 120 1.86 -1.44 24.67
C ASP A 120 1.48 -2.88 24.28
N GLN A 121 0.32 -3.09 23.63
CA GLN A 121 -0.15 -4.42 23.24
C GLN A 121 0.25 -4.73 21.79
N SER A 122 0.95 -5.85 21.58
CA SER A 122 1.39 -6.28 20.25
C SER A 122 0.70 -7.56 19.80
N VAL A 123 0.19 -7.56 18.57
CA VAL A 123 -0.41 -8.70 17.89
C VAL A 123 0.56 -9.20 16.84
N PHE A 124 1.16 -10.37 17.09
CA PHE A 124 2.11 -11.00 16.17
C PHE A 124 1.39 -11.73 15.03
N LEU A 125 1.97 -11.68 13.85
CA LEU A 125 1.48 -12.47 12.72
C LEU A 125 1.83 -13.96 12.94
N PRO A 126 0.92 -14.90 12.63
CA PRO A 126 1.09 -16.32 12.94
C PRO A 126 2.22 -17.00 12.15
N SER A 127 2.59 -16.46 10.99
CA SER A 127 3.74 -16.91 10.21
C SER A 127 4.69 -15.74 9.98
N ILE A 128 5.90 -15.84 10.53
CA ILE A 128 7.00 -14.89 10.30
C ILE A 128 7.92 -15.44 9.19
N GLU A 129 7.37 -16.20 8.25
CA GLU A 129 8.10 -16.50 7.01
C GLU A 129 8.43 -15.18 6.30
N LYS A 130 9.66 -15.05 5.81
CA LYS A 130 10.07 -13.84 5.08
C LYS A 130 9.14 -13.60 3.88
N GLY A 131 8.67 -12.36 3.77
CA GLY A 131 7.70 -11.98 2.74
C GLY A 131 6.30 -12.53 3.02
N ASN A 132 5.76 -12.30 4.21
CA ASN A 132 4.41 -12.73 4.60
C ASN A 132 3.31 -11.73 4.21
N THR A 133 3.66 -10.47 3.94
CA THR A 133 2.72 -9.40 3.63
C THR A 133 2.93 -8.85 2.23
N ILE A 134 1.87 -8.86 1.42
CA ILE A 134 1.86 -8.29 0.07
C ILE A 134 1.70 -6.78 0.17
N MET A 135 2.53 -6.03 -0.57
CA MET A 135 2.31 -4.60 -0.81
C MET A 135 1.43 -4.44 -2.04
N ASP A 136 0.16 -4.05 -1.87
CA ASP A 136 -0.80 -4.00 -2.98
C ASP A 136 -1.59 -2.69 -3.00
N SER A 137 -1.27 -1.82 -3.96
CA SER A 137 -2.03 -0.59 -4.21
C SER A 137 -3.40 -0.83 -4.85
N GLY A 138 -3.64 -2.02 -5.42
CA GLY A 138 -4.90 -2.39 -6.04
C GLY A 138 -5.96 -2.90 -5.07
N THR A 139 -5.56 -3.23 -3.84
CA THR A 139 -6.45 -3.64 -2.75
C THR A 139 -6.68 -2.46 -1.82
N THR A 140 -7.94 -2.13 -1.49
CA THR A 140 -8.27 -0.95 -0.68
C THR A 140 -7.86 -1.12 0.79
N LEU A 141 -8.23 -2.25 1.40
CA LEU A 141 -8.14 -2.47 2.85
C LEU A 141 -6.97 -3.39 3.20
N THR A 142 -6.55 -3.37 4.46
CA THR A 142 -5.51 -4.26 4.95
C THR A 142 -6.12 -5.62 5.28
N TYR A 143 -5.55 -6.70 4.73
CA TYR A 143 -5.94 -8.06 5.07
C TYR A 143 -4.90 -8.69 6.00
N LEU A 144 -5.37 -9.44 6.99
CA LEU A 144 -4.54 -10.16 7.96
C LEU A 144 -5.02 -11.62 8.04
N PRO A 145 -4.14 -12.56 8.45
CA PRO A 145 -4.58 -13.89 8.84
C PRO A 145 -5.67 -13.81 9.90
N THR A 146 -6.70 -14.67 9.81
CA THR A 146 -7.94 -14.53 10.60
C THR A 146 -7.66 -14.41 12.11
N GLN A 147 -6.70 -15.18 12.61
CA GLN A 147 -6.30 -15.13 14.02
C GLN A 147 -5.73 -13.77 14.45
N ALA A 148 -4.85 -13.17 13.63
CA ALA A 148 -4.27 -11.86 13.92
C ALA A 148 -5.32 -10.75 13.81
N TYR A 149 -6.22 -10.85 12.82
CA TYR A 149 -7.35 -9.93 12.66
C TYR A 149 -8.25 -9.88 13.90
N ILE A 150 -8.71 -11.02 14.40
CA ILE A 150 -9.58 -11.11 15.57
C ILE A 150 -8.91 -10.50 16.81
N LEU A 151 -7.62 -10.81 17.02
CA LEU A 151 -6.84 -10.25 18.12
C LEU A 151 -6.69 -8.73 18.00
N LEU A 152 -6.38 -8.23 16.80
CA LEU A 152 -6.23 -6.80 16.56
C LEU A 152 -7.53 -6.04 16.85
N LEU A 153 -8.68 -6.55 16.39
CA LEU A 153 -9.97 -5.92 16.70
C LEU A 153 -10.29 -5.93 18.19
N SER A 154 -9.96 -7.02 18.90
CA SER A 154 -10.14 -7.08 20.36
C SER A 154 -9.27 -6.06 21.08
N VAL A 155 -8.02 -5.89 20.66
CA VAL A 155 -7.08 -4.92 21.23
C VAL A 155 -7.54 -3.48 20.95
N LEU A 156 -7.90 -3.17 19.70
CA LEU A 156 -8.45 -1.87 19.29
C LEU A 156 -9.70 -1.53 20.10
N LYS A 157 -10.62 -2.48 20.23
CA LYS A 157 -11.86 -2.30 21.01
C LYS A 157 -11.59 -1.98 22.47
N GLY A 158 -10.55 -2.55 23.07
CA GLY A 158 -10.15 -2.25 24.44
C GLY A 158 -9.41 -0.92 24.60
N ALA A 159 -8.80 -0.42 23.53
CA ALA A 159 -8.00 0.82 23.53
C ALA A 159 -8.81 2.08 23.19
N ILE A 160 -10.02 1.94 22.64
CA ILE A 160 -10.90 3.04 22.26
C ILE A 160 -12.00 3.19 23.32
N ASP A 161 -12.07 4.34 23.98
CA ASP A 161 -13.05 4.64 25.04
C ASP A 161 -14.40 5.10 24.45
N LEU A 162 -14.95 4.30 23.54
CA LEU A 162 -16.26 4.50 22.93
C LEU A 162 -16.99 3.17 22.82
N ALA A 163 -18.33 3.22 22.85
CA ALA A 163 -19.14 2.04 22.55
C ALA A 163 -19.11 1.78 21.03
N PRO A 164 -18.79 0.56 20.58
CA PRO A 164 -18.89 0.23 19.16
C PRO A 164 -20.34 0.31 18.67
N VAL A 165 -20.51 0.75 17.43
CA VAL A 165 -21.80 0.77 16.72
C VAL A 165 -21.79 -0.23 15.57
N GLN A 166 -22.97 -0.55 15.03
CA GLN A 166 -23.07 -1.40 13.85
C GLN A 166 -22.77 -0.60 12.58
N ASP A 167 -22.06 -1.22 11.64
CA ASP A 167 -22.00 -0.75 10.27
C ASP A 167 -23.39 -0.85 9.62
N PRO A 168 -23.98 0.26 9.14
CA PRO A 168 -25.27 0.23 8.42
C PRO A 168 -25.28 -0.70 7.21
N SER A 169 -24.13 -0.92 6.57
CA SER A 169 -23.96 -1.81 5.42
C SER A 169 -23.60 -3.24 5.80
N ASN A 170 -23.34 -3.51 7.09
CA ASN A 170 -22.95 -4.82 7.63
C ASN A 170 -21.74 -5.46 6.89
N ASN A 171 -20.77 -4.64 6.50
CA ASN A 171 -19.52 -5.06 5.87
C ASN A 171 -18.37 -5.11 6.89
N PHE A 172 -18.33 -4.21 7.88
CA PHE A 172 -17.22 -4.08 8.83
C PHE A 172 -17.57 -4.56 10.25
N ASP A 173 -16.60 -5.16 10.94
CA ASP A 173 -16.79 -5.79 12.26
C ASP A 173 -16.58 -4.85 13.46
N LEU A 174 -15.86 -3.73 13.28
CA LEU A 174 -15.57 -2.77 14.35
C LEU A 174 -15.73 -1.34 13.86
N CYS A 175 -16.79 -0.68 14.32
CA CYS A 175 -17.14 0.68 13.93
C CYS A 175 -17.51 1.54 15.14
N TYR A 176 -17.39 2.85 14.95
CA TYR A 176 -17.67 3.86 15.96
C TYR A 176 -18.33 5.07 15.30
N GLU A 177 -19.14 5.80 16.08
CA GLU A 177 -19.58 7.12 15.68
C GLU A 177 -18.41 8.11 15.76
N TYR A 178 -18.18 8.89 14.70
CA TYR A 178 -17.21 9.98 14.78
C TYR A 178 -17.85 11.19 15.50
N GLY A 179 -17.06 11.90 16.29
CA GLY A 179 -17.52 13.03 17.11
C GLY A 179 -16.36 13.75 17.77
N LYS A 180 -16.65 14.72 18.65
CA LYS A 180 -15.61 15.50 19.37
C LYS A 180 -14.68 14.62 20.21
N ASP A 181 -15.18 13.48 20.67
CA ASP A 181 -14.46 12.55 21.54
C ASP A 181 -13.86 11.37 20.75
N PHE A 182 -13.92 11.40 19.42
CA PHE A 182 -13.38 10.33 18.58
C PHE A 182 -11.85 10.41 18.54
N ASN A 183 -11.23 9.69 19.49
CA ASN A 183 -9.79 9.51 19.58
C ASN A 183 -9.47 8.02 19.42
N VAL A 184 -8.74 7.69 18.36
CA VAL A 184 -8.34 6.34 18.03
C VAL A 184 -6.82 6.24 18.14
N PRO A 185 -6.29 5.16 18.74
CA PRO A 185 -4.86 5.01 18.86
C PRO A 185 -4.18 4.86 17.50
N ASP A 186 -2.98 5.40 17.37
CA ASP A 186 -2.08 5.05 16.29
C ASP A 186 -1.67 3.57 16.40
N LEU A 187 -1.46 2.93 15.26
CA LEU A 187 -0.93 1.57 15.17
C LEU A 187 0.53 1.63 14.75
N LYS A 188 1.34 0.72 15.27
CA LYS A 188 2.72 0.52 14.81
C LYS A 188 2.82 -0.79 14.06
N PHE A 189 3.26 -0.72 12.81
CA PHE A 189 3.55 -1.90 11.99
C PHE A 189 5.04 -2.18 12.09
N GLY A 190 5.40 -3.25 12.82
CA GLY A 190 6.79 -3.65 13.01
C GLY A 190 7.23 -4.59 11.90
N PHE A 191 8.25 -4.20 11.13
CA PHE A 191 8.76 -4.97 10.00
C PHE A 191 10.10 -5.65 10.31
N ASP A 192 10.45 -6.69 9.54
CA ASP A 192 11.81 -7.27 9.54
C ASP A 192 12.83 -6.15 9.26
N GLY A 193 13.90 -6.13 10.06
CA GLY A 193 14.86 -5.02 10.15
C GLY A 193 14.70 -4.14 11.40
N GLY A 194 13.57 -4.23 12.10
CA GLY A 194 13.34 -3.58 13.39
C GLY A 194 12.71 -2.19 13.32
N ASP A 195 12.43 -1.68 12.13
CA ASP A 195 11.74 -0.40 11.93
C ASP A 195 10.22 -0.54 12.14
N GLU A 196 9.63 0.46 12.79
CA GLU A 196 8.18 0.55 13.07
C GLU A 196 7.55 1.69 12.28
N LEU A 197 6.59 1.37 11.41
CA LEU A 197 5.79 2.36 10.70
C LEU A 197 4.57 2.75 11.53
N LEU A 198 4.48 4.03 11.89
CA LEU A 198 3.33 4.57 12.61
C LEU A 198 2.20 4.90 11.62
N LEU A 199 1.02 4.33 11.86
CA LEU A 199 -0.19 4.51 11.07
C LEU A 199 -1.29 5.11 11.94
N GLY A 200 -1.73 6.31 11.59
CA GLY A 200 -2.81 7.00 12.30
C GLY A 200 -4.20 6.61 11.80
N PRO A 201 -5.27 7.23 12.35
CA PRO A 201 -6.65 6.91 11.99
C PRO A 201 -6.96 7.01 10.50
N LEU A 202 -6.27 7.91 9.76
CA LEU A 202 -6.37 8.02 8.31
C LEU A 202 -6.00 6.72 7.58
N ASN A 203 -5.07 5.95 8.15
CA ASN A 203 -4.51 4.72 7.58
C ASN A 203 -5.21 3.46 8.10
N THR A 204 -5.95 3.56 9.20
CA THR A 204 -6.46 2.42 9.96
C THR A 204 -7.98 2.42 10.09
N PHE A 205 -8.67 3.51 9.74
CA PHE A 205 -10.13 3.64 9.75
C PHE A 205 -10.66 4.27 8.47
N VAL A 206 -11.87 3.90 8.08
CA VAL A 206 -12.58 4.42 6.89
C VAL A 206 -14.02 4.83 7.25
N PRO A 207 -14.50 5.99 6.78
CA PRO A 207 -15.89 6.39 6.92
C PRO A 207 -16.76 5.51 6.04
N VAL A 208 -17.85 4.99 6.62
CA VAL A 208 -18.82 4.14 5.93
C VAL A 208 -20.21 4.79 5.84
N ASP A 209 -20.45 5.84 6.65
CA ASP A 209 -21.67 6.64 6.65
C ASP A 209 -21.35 8.09 7.10
N GLU A 210 -22.34 8.97 7.05
CA GLU A 210 -22.27 10.37 7.47
C GLU A 210 -21.73 10.56 8.87
N ASN A 211 -21.88 9.61 9.80
CA ASN A 211 -21.39 9.70 11.19
C ASN A 211 -20.64 8.46 11.67
N VAL A 212 -20.35 7.48 10.80
CA VAL A 212 -19.78 6.18 11.20
C VAL A 212 -18.45 5.93 10.49
N THR A 213 -17.46 5.50 11.26
CA THR A 213 -16.15 5.08 10.76
C THR A 213 -15.78 3.71 11.30
N CYS A 214 -15.12 2.89 10.48
CA CYS A 214 -14.85 1.49 10.76
C CYS A 214 -13.37 1.17 10.59
N ALA A 215 -12.87 0.20 11.37
CA ALA A 215 -11.51 -0.29 11.25
C ALA A 215 -11.28 -0.84 9.83
N ALA A 216 -10.22 -0.39 9.16
CA ALA A 216 -9.93 -0.67 7.75
C ALA A 216 -9.19 -2.02 7.54
N PHE A 217 -9.63 -3.06 8.27
CA PHE A 217 -9.00 -4.38 8.31
C PHE A 217 -10.01 -5.49 8.00
N PHE A 218 -9.53 -6.57 7.39
CA PHE A 218 -10.29 -7.81 7.23
C PHE A 218 -9.44 -9.06 7.50
N GLY A 219 -10.08 -10.11 8.02
CA GLY A 219 -9.48 -11.44 8.15
C GLY A 219 -9.58 -12.23 6.84
N SER A 220 -8.48 -12.84 6.39
CA SER A 220 -8.50 -13.79 5.27
C SER A 220 -7.31 -14.75 5.31
N ASP A 221 -7.59 -16.05 5.48
CA ASP A 221 -6.55 -17.09 5.40
C ASP A 221 -6.19 -17.47 3.96
N SER A 222 -6.96 -17.00 2.96
CA SER A 222 -6.71 -17.31 1.54
C SER A 222 -5.68 -16.40 0.88
N ILE A 223 -5.56 -15.15 1.36
CA ILE A 223 -4.64 -14.14 0.81
C ILE A 223 -3.46 -13.89 1.78
N ASN A 224 -3.48 -14.51 2.97
CA ASN A 224 -2.56 -14.29 4.10
C ASN A 224 -2.61 -12.84 4.59
N SER A 225 -1.63 -12.00 4.23
CA SER A 225 -1.56 -10.60 4.64
C SER A 225 -1.33 -9.68 3.45
N VAL A 226 -2.05 -8.57 3.43
CA VAL A 226 -1.95 -7.51 2.41
C VAL A 226 -1.98 -6.16 3.10
N MET A 227 -1.04 -5.28 2.80
CA MET A 227 -1.12 -3.87 3.13
C MET A 227 -1.81 -3.14 1.99
N GLY A 228 -3.09 -2.75 2.18
CA GLY A 228 -3.90 -2.09 1.17
C GLY A 228 -3.60 -0.59 1.02
N SER A 229 -4.21 0.04 0.02
CA SER A 229 -3.97 1.45 -0.33
C SER A 229 -4.35 2.44 0.78
N ILE A 230 -5.37 2.14 1.61
CA ILE A 230 -5.73 2.99 2.76
C ILE A 230 -4.57 3.11 3.75
N ALA A 231 -3.92 1.98 4.07
CA ALA A 231 -2.78 1.95 4.98
C ALA A 231 -1.53 2.65 4.41
N GLN A 232 -1.50 2.93 3.12
CA GLN A 232 -0.36 3.55 2.41
C GLN A 232 -0.52 5.06 2.17
N GLN A 233 -1.66 5.66 2.56
CA GLN A 233 -1.91 7.10 2.41
C GLN A 233 -0.94 7.95 3.25
N ASN A 234 -0.53 9.10 2.74
CA ASN A 234 0.41 10.01 3.40
C ASN A 234 1.76 9.37 3.81
N ILE A 235 2.19 8.41 3.00
CA ILE A 235 3.50 7.77 3.11
C ILE A 235 4.09 7.74 1.72
N LYS A 236 5.28 8.32 1.56
CA LYS A 236 6.08 8.15 0.36
C LYS A 236 6.74 6.77 0.47
N ILE A 237 6.32 5.85 -0.39
CA ILE A 237 6.79 4.46 -0.40
C ILE A 237 7.71 4.28 -1.61
N GLY A 238 8.98 3.98 -1.35
CA GLY A 238 10.00 3.71 -2.36
C GLY A 238 10.30 2.22 -2.46
N TYR A 239 10.47 1.74 -3.67
CA TYR A 239 10.82 0.35 -3.99
C TYR A 239 12.10 0.36 -4.80
N ASP A 240 13.13 -0.30 -4.25
CA ASP A 240 14.42 -0.47 -4.90
C ASP A 240 14.65 -1.96 -5.15
N PHE A 241 14.51 -2.40 -6.41
CA PHE A 241 14.71 -3.80 -6.78
C PHE A 241 16.18 -4.14 -7.01
N ASP A 242 17.04 -3.14 -7.13
CA ASP A 242 18.48 -3.36 -7.26
C ASP A 242 19.08 -3.63 -5.87
N ASP A 243 18.62 -2.89 -4.84
CA ASP A 243 19.03 -3.07 -3.44
C ASP A 243 18.09 -3.98 -2.63
N MET A 244 16.98 -4.44 -3.22
CA MET A 244 15.96 -5.28 -2.59
C MET A 244 15.42 -4.69 -1.28
N VAL A 245 15.01 -3.42 -1.32
CA VAL A 245 14.52 -2.65 -0.15
C VAL A 245 13.21 -1.94 -0.48
N VAL A 246 12.30 -1.93 0.50
CA VAL A 246 11.16 -1.01 0.55
C VAL A 246 11.44 0.05 1.61
N ALA A 247 11.27 1.31 1.24
CA ALA A 247 11.45 2.47 2.10
C ALA A 247 10.11 3.14 2.36
N PHE A 248 9.84 3.52 3.61
CA PHE A 248 8.66 4.27 4.01
C PHE A 248 9.08 5.62 4.58
N GLN A 249 8.41 6.69 4.19
CA GLN A 249 8.62 8.01 4.77
C GLN A 249 7.26 8.71 4.96
N PRO A 250 6.85 9.02 6.20
CA PRO A 250 5.63 9.79 6.45
C PRO A 250 5.73 11.19 5.82
N THR A 251 4.82 11.47 4.90
CA THR A 251 4.86 12.64 4.00
C THR A 251 3.44 13.16 3.77
N ASP A 252 3.27 14.47 3.76
CA ASP A 252 2.03 15.08 3.27
C ASP A 252 1.99 14.99 1.74
N CYS A 253 1.37 13.92 1.23
CA CYS A 253 1.37 13.61 -0.20
C CYS A 253 0.59 14.65 -1.03
N ALA A 254 -0.25 15.48 -0.41
CA ALA A 254 -0.96 16.55 -1.11
C ALA A 254 -0.03 17.71 -1.51
N HIS A 255 1.12 17.82 -0.85
CA HIS A 255 2.14 18.84 -1.07
C HIS A 255 3.51 18.25 -1.42
N ASP A 256 3.61 16.94 -1.65
CA ASP A 256 4.83 16.28 -2.12
C ASP A 256 5.10 16.72 -3.58
N GLN A 257 6.28 17.28 -3.80
CA GLN A 257 6.75 17.74 -5.11
C GLN A 257 7.57 16.65 -5.80
#